data_AF-A0A7J4VAQ1-F1
#
_entry.id   AF-A0A7J4VAQ1-F1
#
_cell.length_a   1.000
_cell.length_b   1.000
_cell.length_c   1.000
_cell.angle_alpha   90.00
_cell.angle_beta   90.00
_cell.angle_gamma   90.00
#
_symmetry.space_group_name_H-M   'P 1'
#
loop_
_entity.id
_entity.type
_entity.pdbx_description
1 polymer ?
#
loop_
_entity_poly.entity_id
_entity_poly.type
_entity_poly.pdbx_seq_one_letter_code
_entity_poly.pdbx_strand_id
1 'polypeptide(L)'
;MKKTLFLVFLLLFQFVGFAQSGRSPYPIIFVHGIDSDNTMWNDITNHLNLWFGSAQVVDLVLNASFDSTHFVDDVIIEFKNTPPLSTGNIFTVNFKNWWNENATDPMLLQGQNHGHILTQSQSNESSILKQGYALKLVIEKVLHATNSDGVILVGHSMGGLAIREYLQRKDENGSQMWWVDKNDVISGHMVKK
;
A
#
# COMPACT_ATOMS: atom_id res chain seq x y z
N MET A 1 25.78 -43.41 -35.15
CA MET A 1 25.13 -42.11 -35.47
C MET A 1 23.65 -42.06 -35.11
N LYS A 2 22.77 -42.98 -35.56
CA LYS A 2 21.32 -42.89 -35.29
C LYS A 2 20.92 -42.97 -33.80
N LYS A 3 21.61 -43.79 -32.99
CA LYS A 3 21.35 -43.92 -31.54
C LYS A 3 21.82 -42.69 -30.74
N THR A 4 22.92 -42.08 -31.17
CA THR A 4 23.48 -40.86 -30.56
C THR A 4 22.59 -39.65 -30.81
N LEU A 5 22.01 -39.54 -32.02
CA LEU A 5 21.08 -38.46 -32.38
C LEU A 5 19.76 -38.55 -31.58
N PHE A 6 19.27 -39.77 -31.33
CA PHE A 6 18.08 -40.00 -30.52
C PHE A 6 18.29 -39.62 -29.04
N LEU A 7 19.46 -39.91 -28.47
CA LEU A 7 19.83 -39.52 -27.11
C LEU A 7 19.95 -38.00 -26.94
N VAL A 8 20.49 -37.29 -27.94
CA VAL A 8 20.53 -35.83 -27.96
C VAL A 8 19.13 -35.22 -28.03
N PHE A 9 18.23 -35.84 -28.82
CA PHE A 9 16.82 -35.40 -28.90
C PHE A 9 16.07 -35.62 -27.58
N LEU A 10 16.32 -36.74 -26.89
CA LEU A 10 15.72 -37.03 -25.59
C LEU A 10 16.20 -36.05 -24.49
N LEU A 11 17.48 -35.67 -24.53
CA LEU A 11 18.07 -34.69 -23.62
C LEU A 11 17.56 -33.27 -23.88
N LEU A 12 17.30 -32.90 -25.14
CA LEU A 12 16.71 -31.60 -25.49
C LEU A 12 15.26 -31.46 -25.03
N PHE A 13 14.51 -32.56 -24.93
CA PHE A 13 13.12 -32.55 -24.44
C PHE A 13 13.00 -32.48 -22.91
N GLN A 14 14.06 -32.80 -22.15
CA GLN A 14 14.03 -32.75 -20.67
C GLN A 14 14.17 -31.33 -20.12
N PHE A 15 14.57 -30.35 -20.94
CA PHE A 15 14.72 -28.95 -20.53
C PHE A 15 13.46 -28.10 -20.73
N VAL A 16 12.38 -28.65 -21.30
CA VAL A 16 11.04 -28.03 -21.19
C VAL A 16 10.42 -28.45 -19.86
N GLY A 17 11.16 -28.20 -18.78
CA GLY A 17 10.55 -28.15 -17.46
C GLY A 17 9.53 -27.03 -17.49
N PHE A 18 8.26 -27.36 -17.23
CA PHE A 18 7.26 -26.36 -16.93
C PHE A 18 7.79 -25.53 -15.75
N ALA A 19 8.39 -24.38 -16.03
CA ALA A 19 8.33 -23.29 -15.09
C ALA A 19 6.83 -22.98 -14.98
N GLN A 20 6.16 -23.54 -13.98
CA GLN A 20 4.97 -22.88 -13.47
C GLN A 20 5.45 -21.48 -13.16
N SER A 21 4.89 -20.48 -13.83
CA SER A 21 4.92 -19.12 -13.34
C SER A 21 4.21 -19.16 -11.98
N GLY A 22 4.94 -19.49 -10.92
CA GLY A 22 4.46 -19.34 -9.56
C GLY A 22 3.99 -17.90 -9.47
N ARG A 23 2.69 -17.72 -9.19
CA ARG A 23 2.14 -16.37 -9.07
C ARG A 23 2.99 -15.66 -8.02
N SER A 24 3.53 -14.48 -8.36
CA SER A 24 4.22 -13.65 -7.37
C SER A 24 3.27 -13.51 -6.17
N PRO A 25 3.75 -13.75 -4.94
CA PRO A 25 2.89 -13.61 -3.76
C PRO A 25 2.30 -12.21 -3.74
N TYR A 26 1.05 -12.10 -3.27
CA TYR A 26 0.40 -10.81 -3.18
C TYR A 26 1.28 -9.83 -2.40
N PRO A 27 1.43 -8.59 -2.87
CA PRO A 27 2.08 -7.53 -2.12
C PRO A 27 1.53 -7.42 -0.71
N ILE A 28 2.41 -7.26 0.27
CA ILE A 28 2.06 -7.11 1.68
C ILE A 28 2.15 -5.63 2.02
N ILE A 29 1.06 -5.06 2.51
CA ILE A 29 0.99 -3.67 2.99
C ILE A 29 0.84 -3.69 4.51
N PHE A 30 1.85 -3.17 5.17
CA PHE A 30 1.94 -3.02 6.61
C PHE A 30 1.44 -1.64 7.04
N VAL A 31 0.43 -1.59 7.91
CA VAL A 31 -0.23 -0.37 8.37
C VAL A 31 0.00 -0.19 9.88
N HIS A 32 0.74 0.84 10.26
CA HIS A 32 1.14 1.07 11.66
C HIS A 32 0.00 1.63 12.54
N GLY A 33 0.27 1.68 13.85
CA GLY A 33 -0.65 2.20 14.87
C GLY A 33 -0.52 3.72 15.07
N ILE A 34 -1.24 4.26 16.06
CA ILE A 34 -1.14 5.67 16.45
C ILE A 34 0.30 6.03 16.87
N ASP A 35 0.76 7.24 16.55
CA ASP A 35 2.06 7.78 17.00
C ASP A 35 3.23 6.82 16.70
N SER A 36 3.19 6.25 15.51
CA SER A 36 4.17 5.26 15.03
C SER A 36 4.53 5.57 13.58
N ASP A 37 5.41 4.76 13.01
CA ASP A 37 5.87 4.84 11.63
C ASP A 37 6.27 3.44 11.11
N ASN A 38 6.82 3.42 9.90
CA ASN A 38 7.29 2.22 9.21
C ASN A 38 8.39 1.46 9.96
N THR A 39 9.14 2.11 10.85
CA THR A 39 10.30 1.50 11.52
C THR A 39 9.90 0.39 12.48
N MET A 40 8.66 0.41 12.99
CA MET A 40 8.14 -0.66 13.84
C MET A 40 8.07 -2.01 13.12
N TRP A 41 8.03 -1.99 11.79
CA TRP A 41 8.01 -3.19 10.96
C TRP A 41 9.42 -3.67 10.57
N ASN A 42 10.49 -2.98 10.96
CA ASN A 42 11.85 -3.28 10.52
C ASN A 42 12.24 -4.75 10.75
N ASP A 43 11.91 -5.32 11.91
CA ASP A 43 12.26 -6.71 12.23
C ASP A 43 11.63 -7.69 11.23
N ILE A 44 10.32 -7.55 10.98
CA ILE A 44 9.62 -8.45 10.06
C ILE A 44 10.01 -8.17 8.61
N THR A 45 10.14 -6.91 8.20
CA THR A 45 10.52 -6.58 6.82
C THR A 45 11.95 -7.02 6.52
N ASN A 46 12.89 -6.84 7.46
CA ASN A 46 14.27 -7.29 7.30
C ASN A 46 14.36 -8.82 7.16
N HIS A 47 13.55 -9.55 7.93
CA HIS A 47 13.44 -10.99 7.76
C HIS A 47 12.92 -11.35 6.35
N LEU A 48 11.88 -10.65 5.90
CA LEU A 48 11.22 -10.91 4.62
C LEU A 48 11.99 -10.43 3.37
N ASN A 49 12.94 -9.50 3.53
CA ASN A 49 13.70 -8.89 2.43
C ASN A 49 14.42 -9.93 1.55
N LEU A 50 14.86 -11.05 2.14
CA LEU A 50 15.54 -12.14 1.42
C LEU A 50 14.66 -12.79 0.34
N TRP A 51 13.34 -12.74 0.50
CA TRP A 51 12.39 -13.38 -0.42
C TRP A 51 11.59 -12.38 -1.25
N PHE A 52 11.34 -11.18 -0.73
CA PHE A 52 10.40 -10.22 -1.31
C PHE A 52 11.01 -8.87 -1.69
N GLY A 53 12.32 -8.71 -1.50
CA GLY A 53 13.03 -7.45 -1.72
C GLY A 53 12.81 -6.46 -0.57
N SER A 54 13.54 -5.34 -0.63
CA SER A 54 13.45 -4.29 0.38
C SER A 54 12.05 -3.69 0.49
N ALA A 55 11.59 -3.47 1.72
CA ALA A 55 10.36 -2.73 1.99
C ALA A 55 10.39 -1.33 1.38
N GLN A 56 9.27 -0.95 0.78
CA GLN A 56 9.04 0.38 0.25
C GLN A 56 8.14 1.17 1.21
N VAL A 57 8.53 2.39 1.55
CA VAL A 57 7.76 3.27 2.43
C VAL A 57 6.84 4.15 1.58
N VAL A 58 5.57 4.21 1.96
CA VAL A 58 4.56 5.07 1.36
C VAL A 58 4.12 6.08 2.40
N ASP A 59 4.69 7.28 2.32
CA ASP A 59 4.25 8.42 3.13
C ASP A 59 3.03 9.09 2.52
N LEU A 60 2.10 9.49 3.38
CA LEU A 60 0.92 10.23 2.98
C LEU A 60 0.47 11.22 4.04
N VAL A 61 -0.16 12.30 3.60
CA VAL A 61 -0.66 13.38 4.45
C VAL A 61 -2.16 13.28 4.54
N LEU A 62 -2.71 13.30 5.75
CA LEU A 62 -4.15 13.14 6.00
C LEU A 62 -4.87 14.43 6.38
N ASN A 63 -4.15 15.55 6.40
CA ASN A 63 -4.69 16.86 6.71
C ASN A 63 -4.00 17.92 5.86
N ALA A 64 -3.99 17.68 4.55
CA ALA A 64 -3.21 18.47 3.61
C ALA A 64 -3.80 19.84 3.32
N SER A 65 -5.13 20.01 3.39
CA SER A 65 -5.77 21.29 3.13
C SER A 65 -6.05 22.06 4.42
N PHE A 66 -6.00 23.39 4.32
CA PHE A 66 -6.32 24.31 5.42
C PHE A 66 -7.77 24.78 5.39
N ASP A 67 -8.43 24.65 4.24
CA ASP A 67 -9.76 25.22 3.96
C ASP A 67 -10.87 24.16 3.89
N SER A 68 -10.51 22.88 3.82
CA SER A 68 -11.44 21.75 3.78
C SER A 68 -11.08 20.73 4.87
N THR A 69 -12.08 19.98 5.31
CA THR A 69 -11.88 18.76 6.12
C THR A 69 -12.30 17.51 5.36
N HIS A 70 -12.68 17.67 4.09
CA HIS A 70 -13.18 16.60 3.25
C HIS A 70 -12.03 15.72 2.80
N PHE A 71 -12.25 14.40 2.86
CA PHE A 71 -11.18 13.41 2.70
C PHE A 71 -10.49 13.45 1.33
N VAL A 72 -11.19 13.84 0.26
CA VAL A 72 -10.58 13.93 -1.08
C VAL A 72 -9.61 15.11 -1.22
N ASP A 73 -9.82 16.17 -0.46
CA ASP A 73 -9.00 17.39 -0.52
C ASP A 73 -7.80 17.27 0.43
N ASP A 74 -7.97 16.54 1.53
CA ASP A 74 -7.00 16.47 2.61
C ASP A 74 -6.03 15.31 2.54
N VAL A 75 -6.32 14.30 1.73
CA VAL A 75 -5.46 13.11 1.60
C VAL A 75 -4.58 13.22 0.37
N ILE A 76 -3.27 13.38 0.60
CA ILE A 76 -2.25 13.43 -0.46
C ILE A 76 -1.28 12.26 -0.27
N ILE A 77 -1.03 11.51 -1.34
CA ILE A 77 -0.17 10.32 -1.32
C ILE A 77 0.95 10.37 -2.38
N GLU A 78 1.08 11.50 -3.07
CA GLU A 78 1.89 11.62 -4.26
C GLU A 78 2.61 12.97 -4.23
N PHE A 79 3.94 12.92 -4.29
CA PHE A 79 4.78 14.10 -4.19
C PHE A 79 5.86 14.04 -5.27
N LYS A 80 6.26 15.20 -5.82
CA LYS A 80 7.07 15.27 -7.06
C LYS A 80 8.40 14.53 -6.97
N ASN A 81 9.00 14.47 -5.78
CA ASN A 81 10.32 13.87 -5.57
C ASN A 81 10.24 12.47 -4.94
N THR A 82 9.05 11.88 -4.85
CA THR A 82 8.90 10.50 -4.37
C THR A 82 9.18 9.54 -5.53
N PRO A 83 10.15 8.63 -5.39
CA PRO A 83 10.38 7.60 -6.40
C PRO A 83 9.10 6.79 -6.64
N PRO A 84 8.80 6.38 -7.88
CA PRO A 84 7.68 5.49 -8.11
C PRO A 84 7.89 4.17 -7.37
N LEU A 85 6.79 3.55 -6.94
CA LEU A 85 6.83 2.22 -6.35
C LEU A 85 7.42 1.23 -7.38
N SER A 86 8.44 0.49 -6.96
CA SER A 86 9.03 -0.61 -7.70
C SER A 86 8.18 -1.88 -7.56
N THR A 87 8.53 -2.91 -8.34
CA THR A 87 7.89 -4.24 -8.32
C THR A 87 8.18 -5.07 -7.06
N GLY A 88 8.73 -4.47 -5.99
CA GLY A 88 8.90 -5.15 -4.71
C GLY A 88 7.56 -5.54 -4.08
N ASN A 89 7.57 -6.54 -3.18
CA ASN A 89 6.34 -7.11 -2.62
C ASN A 89 6.05 -6.65 -1.18
N ILE A 90 6.89 -5.80 -0.59
CA ILE A 90 6.71 -5.31 0.77
C ILE A 90 6.52 -3.79 0.76
N PHE A 91 5.43 -3.34 1.36
CA PHE A 91 5.07 -1.94 1.49
C PHE A 91 4.75 -1.62 2.96
N THR A 92 5.16 -0.44 3.41
CA THR A 92 4.83 0.10 4.74
C THR A 92 4.19 1.47 4.54
N VAL A 93 3.13 1.77 5.28
CA VAL A 93 2.39 3.03 5.15
C VAL A 93 2.69 3.92 6.33
N ASN A 94 2.98 5.19 6.07
CA ASN A 94 3.18 6.22 7.07
C ASN A 94 2.09 7.29 7.00
N PHE A 95 1.39 7.49 8.11
CA PHE A 95 0.41 8.56 8.24
C PHE A 95 1.08 9.84 8.77
N LYS A 96 1.04 10.90 7.97
CA LYS A 96 1.51 12.24 8.32
C LYS A 96 0.31 13.18 8.43
N ASN A 97 0.42 14.21 9.26
CA ASN A 97 -0.66 15.17 9.48
C ASN A 97 -0.30 16.58 9.02
N TRP A 98 0.91 16.79 8.51
CA TRP A 98 1.36 18.07 8.01
C TRP A 98 2.28 17.90 6.80
N TRP A 99 2.20 18.88 5.91
CA TRP A 99 3.20 19.10 4.87
C TRP A 99 3.40 20.59 4.61
N ASN A 100 4.51 20.94 3.98
CA ASN A 100 4.90 22.33 3.70
C ASN A 100 4.22 22.95 2.46
N GLU A 101 3.23 22.29 1.87
CA GLU A 101 2.57 22.69 0.61
C GLU A 101 3.51 22.91 -0.59
N ASN A 102 4.77 22.49 -0.48
CA ASN A 102 5.72 22.61 -1.56
C ASN A 102 5.78 21.29 -2.34
N ALA A 103 4.98 21.20 -3.39
CA ALA A 103 4.98 20.02 -4.25
C ALA A 103 6.37 19.71 -4.86
N THR A 104 7.24 20.72 -5.02
CA THR A 104 8.57 20.55 -5.62
C THR A 104 9.68 20.18 -4.64
N ASP A 105 9.46 20.40 -3.34
CA ASP A 105 10.35 20.03 -2.25
C ASP A 105 9.50 19.66 -1.03
N PRO A 106 8.81 18.50 -1.09
CA PRO A 106 7.81 18.13 -0.11
C PRO A 106 8.48 17.78 1.22
N MET A 107 8.08 18.47 2.29
CA MET A 107 8.42 18.09 3.66
C MET A 107 7.17 17.59 4.35
N LEU A 108 7.18 16.34 4.82
CA LEU A 108 6.06 15.68 5.48
C LEU A 108 6.43 15.38 6.92
N LEU A 109 5.59 15.79 7.87
CA LEU A 109 5.89 15.64 9.29
C LEU A 109 4.68 15.10 10.05
N GLN A 110 4.98 14.43 11.16
CA GLN A 110 4.01 13.91 12.12
C GLN A 110 4.07 14.75 13.39
N GLY A 111 2.92 15.24 13.85
CA GLY A 111 2.76 15.81 15.20
C GLY A 111 3.43 17.16 15.46
N GLN A 112 3.91 17.88 14.44
CA GLN A 112 4.63 19.14 14.66
C GLN A 112 3.69 20.35 14.67
N ASN A 113 3.81 21.17 15.73
CA ASN A 113 3.18 22.49 15.89
C ASN A 113 3.80 23.52 14.92
N HIS A 114 3.55 23.42 13.62
CA HIS A 114 3.96 24.45 12.67
C HIS A 114 2.89 25.54 12.57
N GLY A 115 2.91 26.47 13.53
CA GLY A 115 2.41 27.84 13.35
C GLY A 115 0.90 28.10 13.35
N HIS A 116 0.04 27.09 13.21
CA HIS A 116 -1.42 27.25 13.31
C HIS A 116 -1.98 26.47 14.52
N ILE A 117 -2.36 27.24 15.55
CA ILE A 117 -3.16 26.92 16.74
C ILE A 117 -2.97 25.53 17.38
N LEU A 118 -2.30 25.61 18.54
CA LEU A 118 -2.15 24.69 19.66
C LEU A 118 -3.25 23.61 19.86
N THR A 119 -2.78 22.40 20.21
CA THR A 119 -3.44 21.31 21.00
C THR A 119 -4.03 20.09 20.28
N GLN A 120 -3.57 19.71 19.09
CA GLN A 120 -4.04 18.45 18.51
C GLN A 120 -3.32 17.23 19.10
N SER A 121 -4.11 16.40 19.80
CA SER A 121 -3.75 15.10 20.35
C SER A 121 -3.14 14.20 19.27
N GLN A 122 -2.16 13.37 19.62
CA GLN A 122 -1.63 12.28 18.77
C GLN A 122 -2.74 11.33 18.24
N SER A 123 -3.97 11.43 18.77
CA SER A 123 -5.21 10.90 18.18
C SER A 123 -5.58 11.51 16.81
N ASN A 124 -4.79 12.45 16.29
CA ASN A 124 -5.01 13.19 15.05
C ASN A 124 -4.22 12.64 13.85
N GLU A 125 -4.02 11.34 13.76
CA GLU A 125 -3.73 10.64 12.49
C GLU A 125 -4.88 10.80 11.48
N SER A 126 -5.54 11.97 11.48
CA SER A 126 -6.83 12.29 10.90
C SER A 126 -7.96 11.37 11.37
N SER A 127 -9.16 11.61 10.86
CA SER A 127 -10.27 10.69 11.13
C SER A 127 -10.00 9.34 10.49
N ILE A 128 -10.53 8.27 11.09
CA ILE A 128 -10.39 6.91 10.56
C ILE A 128 -10.87 6.79 9.11
N LEU A 129 -11.89 7.60 8.74
CA LEU A 129 -12.40 7.77 7.39
C LEU A 129 -11.28 8.13 6.39
N LYS A 130 -10.45 9.12 6.72
CA LYS A 130 -9.36 9.56 5.86
C LYS A 130 -8.27 8.49 5.76
N GLN A 131 -7.99 7.75 6.82
CA GLN A 131 -7.05 6.63 6.79
C GLN A 131 -7.52 5.49 5.87
N GLY A 132 -8.82 5.16 5.89
CA GLY A 132 -9.39 4.16 4.98
C GLY A 132 -9.38 4.61 3.52
N TYR A 133 -9.68 5.87 3.25
CA TYR A 133 -9.54 6.46 1.92
C TYR A 133 -8.07 6.49 1.46
N ALA A 134 -7.14 6.88 2.33
CA ALA A 134 -5.72 6.84 2.03
C ALA A 134 -5.26 5.42 1.69
N LEU A 135 -5.72 4.42 2.44
CA LEU A 135 -5.40 3.02 2.17
C LEU A 135 -5.94 2.56 0.80
N LYS A 136 -7.09 3.04 0.34
CA LYS A 136 -7.54 2.82 -1.06
C LYS A 136 -6.48 3.27 -2.05
N LEU A 137 -6.02 4.52 -1.92
CA LEU A 137 -5.07 5.11 -2.86
C LEU A 137 -3.71 4.37 -2.82
N VAL A 138 -3.27 3.94 -1.63
CA VAL A 138 -2.08 3.09 -1.49
C VAL A 138 -2.26 1.76 -2.20
N ILE A 139 -3.39 1.07 -1.97
CA ILE A 139 -3.68 -0.23 -2.59
C ILE A 139 -3.70 -0.08 -4.12
N GLU A 140 -4.37 0.93 -4.65
CA GLU A 140 -4.43 1.20 -6.09
C GLU A 140 -3.03 1.36 -6.70
N LYS A 141 -2.15 2.13 -6.05
CA LYS A 141 -0.76 2.27 -6.47
C LYS A 141 0.04 0.97 -6.41
N VAL A 142 -0.12 0.21 -5.33
CA VAL A 142 0.58 -1.07 -5.15
C VAL A 142 0.14 -2.07 -6.22
N LEU A 143 -1.16 -2.17 -6.48
CA LEU A 143 -1.71 -3.05 -7.53
C LEU A 143 -1.15 -2.63 -8.90
N HIS A 144 -1.14 -1.34 -9.21
CA HIS A 144 -0.58 -0.82 -10.46
C HIS A 144 0.93 -1.08 -10.60
N ALA A 145 1.72 -0.83 -9.55
CA ALA A 145 3.17 -1.00 -9.58
C ALA A 145 3.62 -2.47 -9.66
N THR A 146 2.84 -3.38 -9.07
CA THR A 146 3.18 -4.81 -8.98
C THR A 146 2.46 -5.68 -10.01
N ASN A 147 1.47 -5.12 -10.73
CA ASN A 147 0.58 -5.85 -11.61
C ASN A 147 -0.06 -7.06 -10.91
N SER A 148 -0.48 -6.86 -9.65
CA SER A 148 -1.09 -7.88 -8.80
C SER A 148 -2.61 -7.73 -8.77
N ASP A 149 -3.34 -8.84 -8.61
CA ASP A 149 -4.82 -8.86 -8.52
C ASP A 149 -5.29 -8.80 -7.05
N GLY A 150 -4.46 -8.30 -6.14
CA GLY A 150 -4.77 -8.24 -4.72
C GLY A 150 -3.55 -7.95 -3.86
N VAL A 151 -3.82 -7.65 -2.60
CA VAL A 151 -2.82 -7.36 -1.56
C VAL A 151 -3.14 -8.11 -0.28
N ILE A 152 -2.13 -8.29 0.57
CA ILE A 152 -2.27 -8.71 1.96
C ILE A 152 -2.15 -7.48 2.85
N LEU A 153 -3.13 -7.25 3.72
CA LEU A 153 -3.11 -6.13 4.66
C LEU A 153 -2.74 -6.62 6.06
N VAL A 154 -1.71 -6.03 6.67
CA VAL A 154 -1.28 -6.33 8.03
C VAL A 154 -1.38 -5.05 8.85
N GLY A 155 -2.31 -5.01 9.81
CA GLY A 155 -2.54 -3.84 10.65
C GLY A 155 -2.13 -4.08 12.10
N HIS A 156 -1.49 -3.08 12.69
CA HIS A 156 -1.23 -3.03 14.13
C HIS A 156 -2.08 -1.93 14.79
N SER A 157 -2.76 -2.25 15.89
CA SER A 157 -3.55 -1.28 16.66
C SER A 157 -4.51 -0.47 15.75
N MET A 158 -4.40 0.86 15.73
CA MET A 158 -5.15 1.77 14.85
C MET A 158 -5.07 1.39 13.35
N GLY A 159 -3.94 0.85 12.88
CA GLY A 159 -3.82 0.38 11.50
C GLY A 159 -4.82 -0.72 11.14
N GLY A 160 -5.23 -1.55 12.12
CA GLY A 160 -6.31 -2.51 11.94
C GLY A 160 -7.69 -1.84 11.77
N LEU A 161 -7.91 -0.69 12.40
CA LEU A 161 -9.12 0.12 12.20
C LEU A 161 -9.12 0.77 10.81
N ALA A 162 -7.97 1.25 10.33
CA ALA A 162 -7.84 1.81 8.98
C ALA A 162 -8.16 0.75 7.91
N ILE A 163 -7.66 -0.48 8.12
CA ILE A 163 -7.99 -1.62 7.27
C ILE A 163 -9.49 -1.94 7.35
N ARG A 164 -10.09 -1.95 8.54
CA ARG A 164 -11.54 -2.18 8.65
C ARG A 164 -12.37 -1.12 7.96
N GLU A 165 -11.99 0.15 8.11
CA GLU A 165 -12.60 1.26 7.41
C GLU A 165 -12.59 1.01 5.89
N TYR A 166 -11.40 0.72 5.33
CA TYR A 166 -11.23 0.36 3.92
C TYR A 166 -12.16 -0.79 3.49
N LEU A 167 -12.21 -1.87 4.27
CA LEU A 167 -12.91 -3.09 3.90
C LEU A 167 -14.44 -3.00 4.04
N GLN A 168 -14.94 -2.19 4.97
CA GLN A 168 -16.32 -2.28 5.45
C GLN A 168 -17.16 -1.02 5.21
N ARG A 169 -16.54 0.13 4.92
CA ARG A 169 -17.29 1.37 4.71
C ARG A 169 -18.16 1.27 3.47
N LYS A 170 -19.45 1.55 3.66
CA LYS A 170 -20.45 1.59 2.62
C LYS A 170 -21.01 3.00 2.44
N ASP A 171 -21.40 3.34 1.22
CA ASP A 171 -22.19 4.53 0.92
C ASP A 171 -23.66 4.33 1.33
N GLU A 172 -24.47 5.37 1.13
CA GLU A 172 -25.91 5.37 1.41
C GLU A 172 -26.69 4.26 0.70
N ASN A 173 -26.16 3.75 -0.42
CA ASN A 173 -26.76 2.67 -1.20
C ASN A 173 -26.23 1.28 -0.79
N GLY A 174 -25.40 1.21 0.26
CA GLY A 174 -24.82 -0.03 0.76
C GLY A 174 -23.64 -0.55 -0.08
N SER A 175 -23.15 0.22 -1.06
CA SER A 175 -22.02 -0.14 -1.89
C SER A 175 -20.71 0.24 -1.22
N GLN A 176 -19.66 -0.57 -1.43
CA GLN A 176 -18.36 -0.33 -0.79
C GLN A 176 -17.76 0.99 -1.28
N MET A 177 -17.34 1.86 -0.35
CA MET A 177 -16.83 3.18 -0.71
C MET A 177 -15.39 3.12 -1.22
N TRP A 178 -14.56 2.30 -0.58
CA TRP A 178 -13.12 2.37 -0.74
C TRP A 178 -12.53 1.29 -1.62
N TRP A 179 -13.31 0.30 -2.04
CA TRP A 179 -12.79 -0.77 -2.88
C TRP A 179 -12.27 -0.22 -4.21
N VAL A 180 -11.05 -0.63 -4.57
CA VAL A 180 -10.45 -0.30 -5.86
C VAL A 180 -11.24 -1.03 -6.94
N ASP A 181 -11.59 -0.33 -8.01
CA ASP A 181 -12.38 -0.88 -9.12
C ASP A 181 -13.68 -1.58 -8.70
N LYS A 182 -14.40 -1.04 -7.71
CA LYS A 182 -15.62 -1.65 -7.13
C LYS A 182 -16.72 -2.03 -8.14
N ASN A 183 -16.73 -1.40 -9.32
CA ASN A 183 -17.72 -1.64 -10.37
C ASN A 183 -17.29 -2.76 -11.34
N ASP A 184 -16.05 -3.22 -11.25
CA ASP A 184 -15.56 -4.35 -12.02
C ASP A 184 -16.03 -5.65 -11.35
N VAL A 185 -16.99 -6.31 -11.98
CA VAL A 185 -17.59 -7.56 -11.48
C VAL A 185 -16.70 -8.80 -11.71
N ILE A 186 -15.60 -8.65 -12.45
CA ILE A 186 -14.68 -9.75 -12.82
C ILE A 186 -13.38 -9.64 -12.03
N SER A 187 -12.80 -8.45 -11.95
CA SER A 187 -11.50 -8.17 -11.31
C SER A 187 -11.55 -7.09 -10.22
N GLY A 188 -12.72 -6.57 -9.89
CA GLY A 188 -12.87 -5.55 -8.85
C GLY A 188 -12.37 -6.04 -7.50
N HIS A 189 -11.78 -5.12 -6.73
CA HIS A 189 -11.14 -5.48 -5.48
C HIS A 189 -12.18 -5.92 -4.44
N MET A 190 -12.01 -7.11 -3.90
CA MET A 190 -12.88 -7.69 -2.87
C MET A 190 -12.07 -8.53 -1.88
N VAL A 191 -12.63 -8.76 -0.69
CA VAL A 191 -12.05 -9.72 0.26
C VAL A 191 -12.16 -11.13 -0.35
N LYS A 192 -11.01 -11.74 -0.65
CA LYS A 192 -10.96 -13.15 -1.10
C LYS A 192 -11.37 -14.05 0.07
N LYS A 193 -12.29 -14.97 -0.20
CA LYS A 193 -12.80 -15.95 0.77
C LYS A 193 -11.93 -17.20 0.76
#